data_AF-A0AAN8PWC8-F1
#
_entry.id   AF-A0AAN8PWC8-F1
#
_cell.length_a   1.000
_cell.length_b   1.000
_cell.length_c   1.000
_cell.angle_alpha   90.00
_cell.angle_beta   90.00
_cell.angle_gamma   90.00
#
_symmetry.space_group_name_H-M   'P 1'
#
loop_
_entity.id
_entity.type
_entity.pdbx_description
1 polymer ?
#
loop_
_entity_poly.entity_id
_entity_poly.type
_entity_poly.pdbx_seq_one_letter_code
_entity_poly.pdbx_strand_id
1 'polypeptide(L)'
;MQFACANTEKSEKTKEIMSNIMAEQDAKLDFDKNKINRAPPVIKEKAVKLNTATILREGLLYQKREAEVIKKLENLEAGAKDTTPFLKWQSEMRQRDLEVQLAEIERRRFAGKLSYEEAIIARQNLTKENQQRVLEMKEETQQIMQEYLERRFKEEQEMRQLVEQTMQGHKNTKNSKKKLQEYKQSIVQEVNEESRELMKLALEKAEEDMRRKMELISEIRAMEAFPVIRFKFVDLTSTAGIGLLNEMSIAELRERLSLMKTATKEEEELKRDEILASKQAKDQLLLDTLETISKHRTEQTKSAAIRFEERKKNKDKKIEIKDEKLTELQRKLEEKKSARLREQGNNRIKASPQSAARTRTLISQKKAIEENRWEELERRRERTAFLSSHGMVPSKTAQKLTAF
;
A
#
# COMPACT_ATOMS: atom_id res chain seq x y z
N MET A 1 40.15 -31.59 -2.48
CA MET A 1 39.87 -30.63 -1.40
C MET A 1 38.92 -29.58 -1.94
N GLN A 2 37.75 -29.39 -1.33
CA GLN A 2 36.88 -28.24 -1.61
C GLN A 2 37.03 -27.25 -0.45
N PHE A 3 37.31 -25.99 -0.76
CA PHE A 3 37.46 -24.94 0.25
C PHE A 3 36.08 -24.36 0.56
N ALA A 4 35.67 -24.41 1.83
CA ALA A 4 34.44 -23.78 2.27
C ALA A 4 34.61 -22.25 2.26
N CYS A 5 33.89 -21.57 1.37
CA CYS A 5 33.88 -20.11 1.30
C CYS A 5 33.30 -19.49 2.58
N ALA A 6 33.76 -18.28 2.94
CA ALA A 6 33.39 -17.62 4.18
C ALA A 6 31.88 -17.31 4.24
N ASN A 7 31.25 -17.60 5.39
CA ASN A 7 29.85 -17.26 5.64
C ASN A 7 29.61 -15.76 5.48
N THR A 8 28.69 -15.40 4.58
CA THR A 8 28.23 -14.02 4.36
C THR A 8 27.31 -13.51 5.47
N GLU A 9 26.78 -14.42 6.30
CA GLU A 9 25.93 -14.10 7.44
C GLU A 9 26.72 -13.46 8.59
N LYS A 10 26.37 -12.20 8.90
CA LYS A 10 26.84 -11.50 10.10
C LYS A 10 26.39 -12.25 11.36
N SER A 11 27.27 -12.29 12.37
CA SER A 11 26.99 -12.88 13.69
C SER A 11 25.72 -12.28 14.33
N GLU A 12 25.02 -13.07 15.16
CA GLU A 12 23.83 -12.66 15.91
C GLU A 12 24.08 -11.33 16.67
N LYS A 13 25.20 -11.22 17.38
CA LYS A 13 25.62 -9.99 18.07
C LYS A 13 25.73 -8.77 17.14
N THR A 14 26.18 -8.97 15.91
CA THR A 14 26.25 -7.90 14.91
C THR A 14 24.87 -7.52 14.39
N LYS A 15 23.95 -8.49 14.26
CA LYS A 15 22.54 -8.25 13.92
C LYS A 15 21.84 -7.46 15.04
N GLU A 16 22.05 -7.82 16.30
CA GLU A 16 21.58 -7.10 17.50
C GLU A 16 22.11 -5.65 17.54
N ILE A 17 23.42 -5.45 17.41
CA ILE A 17 24.04 -4.11 17.44
C ILE A 17 23.48 -3.22 16.31
N MET A 18 23.31 -3.75 15.09
CA MET A 18 22.68 -3.00 13.99
C MET A 18 21.20 -2.67 14.30
N SER A 19 20.45 -3.61 14.88
CA SER A 19 19.06 -3.38 15.28
C SER A 19 18.94 -2.29 16.35
N ASN A 20 19.83 -2.29 17.34
CA ASN A 20 19.85 -1.27 18.39
C ASN A 20 20.24 0.11 17.83
N ILE A 21 21.20 0.17 16.89
CA ILE A 21 21.56 1.42 16.20
C ILE A 21 20.39 1.96 15.36
N MET A 22 19.63 1.10 14.67
CA MET A 22 18.44 1.53 13.93
C MET A 22 17.32 2.00 14.87
N ALA A 23 17.02 1.26 15.95
CA ALA A 23 16.04 1.67 16.95
C ALA A 23 16.44 3.00 17.63
N GLU A 24 17.74 3.22 17.88
CA GLU A 24 18.26 4.50 18.36
C GLU A 24 18.16 5.64 17.35
N GLN A 25 18.14 5.36 16.04
CA GLN A 25 17.95 6.36 14.99
C GLN A 25 16.46 6.69 14.84
N ASP A 26 15.60 5.67 14.77
CA ASP A 26 14.15 5.82 14.70
C ASP A 26 13.58 6.52 15.93
N ALA A 27 14.08 6.23 17.14
CA ALA A 27 13.70 6.94 18.37
C ALA A 27 14.13 8.42 18.42
N LYS A 28 15.05 8.84 17.53
CA LYS A 28 15.44 10.25 17.35
C LYS A 28 14.65 10.94 16.22
N LEU A 29 13.77 10.22 15.51
CA LEU A 29 13.01 10.73 14.36
C LEU A 29 11.55 11.03 14.73
N ASP A 30 11.29 12.32 14.94
CA ASP A 30 10.01 12.89 15.42
C ASP A 30 8.84 12.85 14.41
N PHE A 31 8.74 11.82 13.56
CA PHE A 31 7.72 11.75 12.49
C PHE A 31 6.27 11.74 13.04
N ASP A 32 6.01 10.99 14.11
CA ASP A 32 4.68 10.86 14.72
C ASP A 32 4.36 11.95 15.76
N LYS A 33 5.27 12.94 15.97
CA LYS A 33 4.95 14.08 16.83
C LYS A 33 3.91 14.98 16.16
N ASN A 34 2.65 14.76 16.52
CA ASN A 34 1.50 15.60 16.19
C ASN A 34 1.80 17.09 16.49
N LYS A 35 2.21 17.85 15.46
CA LYS A 35 2.45 19.30 15.51
C LYS A 35 1.13 20.10 15.57
N ILE A 36 0.27 19.71 16.50
CA ILE A 36 -0.92 20.46 16.87
C ILE A 36 -0.45 21.66 17.68
N ASN A 37 -0.04 22.72 16.97
CA ASN A 37 0.09 24.05 17.56
C ASN A 37 -1.24 24.34 18.27
N ARG A 38 -1.22 24.43 19.60
CA ARG A 38 -2.41 24.81 20.37
C ARG A 38 -2.90 26.13 19.79
N ALA A 39 -4.16 26.17 19.35
CA ALA A 39 -4.75 27.39 18.82
C ALA A 39 -4.51 28.53 19.83
N PRO A 40 -4.06 29.72 19.39
CA PRO A 40 -3.81 30.84 20.29
C PRO A 40 -5.02 31.03 21.21
N PRO A 41 -4.83 31.20 22.53
CA PRO A 41 -5.93 31.32 23.46
C PRO A 41 -6.82 32.46 22.99
N VAL A 42 -8.09 32.17 22.70
CA VAL A 42 -9.00 33.11 22.04
C VAL A 42 -8.99 34.41 22.82
N ILE A 43 -8.38 35.44 22.24
CA ILE A 43 -8.25 36.75 22.85
C ILE A 43 -9.68 37.30 22.88
N LYS A 44 -10.33 37.17 24.05
CA LYS A 44 -11.67 37.73 24.29
C LYS A 44 -11.68 39.15 23.76
N GLU A 45 -12.53 39.41 22.77
CA GLU A 45 -12.48 40.63 21.97
C GLU A 45 -12.62 41.84 22.90
N LYS A 46 -11.49 42.49 23.19
CA LYS A 46 -11.48 43.75 23.93
C LYS A 46 -12.15 44.76 23.02
N ALA A 47 -13.42 45.08 23.32
CA ALA A 47 -14.22 46.03 22.56
C ALA A 47 -13.37 47.24 22.19
N VAL A 48 -13.08 47.39 20.90
CA VAL A 48 -12.05 48.30 20.41
C VAL A 48 -12.52 49.71 20.71
N LYS A 49 -11.89 50.35 21.72
CA LYS A 49 -12.17 51.75 22.05
C LYS A 49 -11.95 52.58 20.79
N LEU A 50 -13.03 53.20 20.31
CA LEU A 50 -13.03 54.01 19.10
C LEU A 50 -12.36 55.36 19.41
N ASN A 51 -11.03 55.34 19.51
CA ASN A 51 -10.22 56.55 19.56
C ASN A 51 -10.55 57.43 18.34
N THR A 52 -10.50 58.75 18.51
CA THR A 52 -10.81 59.74 17.46
C THR A 52 -10.07 59.46 16.14
N ALA A 53 -8.77 59.17 16.22
CA ALA A 53 -7.94 58.80 15.07
C ALA A 53 -8.36 57.48 14.38
N THR A 54 -9.07 56.57 15.06
CA THR A 54 -9.64 55.36 14.44
C THR A 54 -10.93 55.69 13.68
N ILE A 55 -11.82 56.50 14.27
CA ILE A 55 -13.04 56.99 13.61
C ILE A 55 -12.67 57.72 12.32
N LEU A 56 -11.77 58.71 12.39
CA LEU A 56 -11.36 59.51 11.22
C LEU A 56 -10.67 58.68 10.13
N ARG A 57 -9.87 57.65 10.49
CA ARG A 57 -9.24 56.76 9.50
C ARG A 57 -10.24 55.85 8.79
N GLU A 58 -11.26 55.35 9.51
CA GLU A 58 -12.31 54.51 8.93
C GLU A 58 -13.29 55.34 8.08
N GLY A 59 -13.67 56.55 8.53
CA GLY A 59 -14.47 57.50 7.77
C GLY A 59 -13.80 57.90 6.45
N LEU A 60 -12.51 58.27 6.49
CA LEU A 60 -11.73 58.58 5.28
C LEU A 60 -11.63 57.38 4.31
N LEU A 61 -11.64 56.14 4.82
CA LEU A 61 -11.64 54.93 4.01
C LEU A 61 -12.99 54.71 3.31
N TYR A 62 -14.12 55.06 3.94
CA TYR A 62 -15.43 55.04 3.28
C TYR A 62 -15.58 56.18 2.27
N GLN A 63 -15.20 57.41 2.63
CA GLN A 63 -15.19 58.56 1.71
C GLN A 63 -14.38 58.29 0.44
N LYS A 64 -13.23 57.61 0.54
CA LYS A 64 -12.45 57.18 -0.64
C LYS A 64 -13.18 56.16 -1.50
N ARG A 65 -13.91 55.22 -0.91
CA ARG A 65 -14.74 54.25 -1.64
C ARG A 65 -15.93 54.91 -2.31
N GLU A 66 -16.55 55.87 -1.64
CA GLU A 66 -17.65 56.69 -2.19
C GLU A 66 -17.15 57.51 -3.39
N ALA A 67 -16.05 58.24 -3.25
CA ALA A 67 -15.42 58.98 -4.35
C ALA A 67 -15.01 58.07 -5.52
N GLU A 68 -14.51 56.86 -5.24
CA GLU A 68 -14.25 55.83 -6.25
C GLU A 68 -15.52 55.34 -6.97
N VAL A 69 -16.67 55.28 -6.29
CA VAL A 69 -17.96 54.87 -6.87
C VAL A 69 -18.58 56.02 -7.67
N ILE A 70 -18.59 57.23 -7.12
CA ILE A 70 -19.01 58.46 -7.81
C ILE A 70 -18.21 58.61 -9.11
N LYS A 71 -16.88 58.52 -9.05
CA LYS A 71 -16.04 58.55 -10.25
C LYS A 71 -16.35 57.43 -11.25
N LYS A 72 -16.79 56.25 -10.82
CA LYS A 72 -17.23 55.19 -11.74
C LYS A 72 -18.57 55.55 -12.40
N LEU A 73 -19.50 56.18 -11.67
CA LEU A 73 -20.76 56.69 -12.21
C LEU A 73 -20.53 57.84 -13.20
N GLU A 74 -19.72 58.84 -12.85
CA GLU A 74 -19.32 59.95 -13.73
C GLU A 74 -18.76 59.45 -15.08
N ASN A 75 -17.93 58.40 -15.07
CA ASN A 75 -17.39 57.81 -16.28
C ASN A 75 -18.49 57.09 -17.11
N LEU A 76 -19.44 56.41 -16.47
CA LEU A 76 -20.57 55.77 -17.16
C LEU A 76 -21.53 56.81 -17.76
N GLU A 77 -21.78 57.92 -17.06
CA GLU A 77 -22.56 59.07 -17.55
C GLU A 77 -21.86 59.76 -18.74
N ALA A 78 -20.53 59.84 -18.71
CA ALA A 78 -19.70 60.27 -19.84
C ALA A 78 -19.61 59.22 -21.00
N GLY A 79 -20.38 58.13 -20.94
CA GLY A 79 -20.49 57.14 -22.01
C GLY A 79 -19.44 56.03 -21.99
N ALA A 80 -18.65 55.89 -20.92
CA ALA A 80 -17.76 54.73 -20.76
C ALA A 80 -18.58 53.44 -20.64
N LYS A 81 -18.06 52.33 -21.19
CA LYS A 81 -18.74 51.04 -21.19
C LYS A 81 -18.47 50.26 -19.89
N ASP A 82 -19.52 49.73 -19.27
CA ASP A 82 -19.38 48.88 -18.08
C ASP A 82 -18.54 47.62 -18.39
N THR A 83 -17.64 47.30 -17.45
CA THR A 83 -16.79 46.12 -17.47
C THR A 83 -17.39 44.92 -16.74
N THR A 84 -18.41 45.09 -15.88
CA THR A 84 -19.01 43.94 -15.18
C THR A 84 -19.55 42.83 -16.08
N PRO A 85 -20.21 43.07 -17.25
CA PRO A 85 -20.65 41.96 -18.10
C PRO A 85 -19.48 41.16 -18.69
N PHE A 86 -18.38 41.82 -19.06
CA PHE A 86 -17.18 41.13 -19.54
C PHE A 86 -16.52 40.30 -18.43
N LEU A 87 -16.39 40.85 -17.22
CA LEU A 87 -15.83 40.14 -16.08
C LEU A 87 -16.70 38.95 -15.63
N LYS A 88 -18.04 39.09 -15.68
CA LYS A 88 -18.98 37.99 -15.46
C LYS A 88 -18.76 36.88 -16.50
N TRP A 89 -18.85 37.20 -17.79
CA TRP A 89 -18.60 36.27 -18.89
C TRP A 89 -17.24 35.55 -18.76
N GLN A 90 -16.17 36.28 -18.46
CA GLN A 90 -14.83 35.73 -18.30
C GLN A 90 -14.70 34.83 -17.05
N SER A 91 -15.49 35.08 -15.99
CA SER A 91 -15.56 34.19 -14.83
C SER A 91 -16.36 32.92 -15.13
N GLU A 92 -17.48 33.04 -15.86
CA GLU A 92 -18.29 31.90 -16.28
C GLU A 92 -17.55 30.99 -17.27
N MET A 93 -16.82 31.54 -18.24
CA MET A 93 -16.04 30.74 -19.18
C MET A 93 -14.96 29.94 -18.45
N ARG A 94 -14.20 30.58 -17.55
CA ARG A 94 -13.23 29.88 -16.69
C ARG A 94 -13.87 28.81 -15.80
N GLN A 95 -15.12 29.00 -15.39
CA GLN A 95 -15.87 27.97 -14.66
C GLN A 95 -16.27 26.80 -15.58
N ARG A 96 -16.79 27.06 -16.79
CA ARG A 96 -17.12 26.02 -17.79
C ARG A 96 -15.88 25.20 -18.17
N ASP A 97 -14.75 25.85 -18.41
CA ASP A 97 -13.48 25.20 -18.72
C ASP A 97 -13.03 24.25 -17.59
N LEU A 98 -13.19 24.70 -16.33
CA LEU A 98 -12.90 23.89 -15.14
C LEU A 98 -13.88 22.71 -15.00
N GLU A 99 -15.18 22.93 -15.22
CA GLU A 99 -16.21 21.88 -15.18
C GLU A 99 -15.95 20.80 -16.25
N VAL A 100 -15.54 21.19 -17.46
CA VAL A 100 -15.14 20.26 -18.54
C VAL A 100 -13.89 19.47 -18.15
N GLN A 101 -12.87 20.11 -17.58
CA GLN A 101 -11.65 19.42 -17.11
C GLN A 101 -11.96 18.41 -16.00
N LEU A 102 -12.81 18.78 -15.03
CA LEU A 102 -13.25 17.89 -13.96
C LEU A 102 -14.02 16.69 -14.50
N ALA A 103 -14.97 16.92 -15.42
CA ALA A 103 -15.70 15.85 -16.11
C ALA A 103 -14.75 14.90 -16.86
N GLU A 104 -13.72 15.42 -17.54
CA GLU A 104 -12.76 14.58 -18.25
C GLU A 104 -11.89 13.75 -17.30
N ILE A 105 -11.43 14.34 -16.19
CA ILE A 105 -10.68 13.62 -15.13
C ILE A 105 -11.55 12.48 -14.56
N GLU A 106 -12.83 12.73 -14.31
CA GLU A 106 -13.75 11.70 -13.82
C GLU A 106 -14.04 10.62 -14.88
N ARG A 107 -14.26 10.98 -16.17
CA ARG A 107 -14.36 10.02 -17.28
C ARG A 107 -13.13 9.11 -17.34
N ARG A 108 -11.91 9.67 -17.32
CA ARG A 108 -10.65 8.91 -17.32
C ARG A 108 -10.57 7.97 -16.11
N ARG A 109 -10.98 8.44 -14.92
CA ARG A 109 -11.07 7.64 -13.67
C ARG A 109 -12.09 6.50 -13.76
N PHE A 110 -13.24 6.69 -14.41
CA PHE A 110 -14.22 5.62 -14.63
C PHE A 110 -13.76 4.63 -15.70
N ALA A 111 -13.17 5.09 -16.80
CA ALA A 111 -12.59 4.23 -17.85
C ALA A 111 -11.46 3.33 -17.31
N GLY A 112 -10.55 3.87 -16.50
CA GLY A 112 -9.50 3.09 -15.85
C GLY A 112 -10.05 2.02 -14.88
N LYS A 113 -11.12 2.33 -14.14
CA LYS A 113 -11.83 1.34 -13.31
C LYS A 113 -12.53 0.27 -14.16
N LEU A 114 -13.11 0.64 -15.30
CA LEU A 114 -13.81 -0.26 -16.21
C LEU A 114 -12.82 -1.28 -16.81
N SER A 115 -11.68 -0.80 -17.32
CA SER A 115 -10.59 -1.64 -17.82
C SER A 115 -10.07 -2.62 -16.76
N TYR A 116 -9.93 -2.19 -15.50
CA TYR A 116 -9.55 -3.08 -14.39
C TYR A 116 -10.60 -4.17 -14.09
N GLU A 117 -11.89 -3.83 -14.10
CA GLU A 117 -12.97 -4.81 -13.93
C GLU A 117 -13.01 -5.81 -15.10
N GLU A 118 -12.80 -5.34 -16.33
CA GLU A 118 -12.74 -6.17 -17.53
C GLU A 118 -11.51 -7.10 -17.56
N ALA A 119 -10.35 -6.62 -17.12
CA ALA A 119 -9.14 -7.45 -16.98
C ALA A 119 -9.33 -8.58 -15.96
N ILE A 120 -10.08 -8.36 -14.87
CA ILE A 120 -10.42 -9.43 -13.92
C ILE A 120 -11.36 -10.46 -14.57
N ILE A 121 -12.37 -10.03 -15.31
CA ILE A 121 -13.31 -10.93 -16.00
C ILE A 121 -12.57 -11.75 -17.08
N ALA A 122 -11.70 -11.13 -17.87
CA ALA A 122 -10.86 -11.83 -18.85
C ALA A 122 -9.96 -12.89 -18.18
N ARG A 123 -9.33 -12.56 -17.04
CA ARG A 123 -8.55 -13.52 -16.25
C ARG A 123 -9.41 -14.66 -15.68
N GLN A 124 -10.65 -14.39 -15.28
CA GLN A 124 -11.58 -15.42 -14.83
C GLN A 124 -11.96 -16.37 -15.98
N ASN A 125 -12.27 -15.84 -17.17
CA ASN A 125 -12.59 -16.64 -18.36
C ASN A 125 -11.41 -17.54 -18.77
N LEU A 126 -10.20 -16.97 -18.92
CA LEU A 126 -8.99 -17.74 -19.19
C LEU A 126 -8.73 -18.86 -18.15
N THR A 127 -9.09 -18.61 -16.88
CA THR A 127 -8.99 -19.63 -15.82
C THR A 127 -10.00 -20.77 -16.03
N LYS A 128 -11.24 -20.47 -16.46
CA LYS A 128 -12.25 -21.48 -16.81
C LYS A 128 -11.85 -22.29 -18.03
N GLU A 129 -11.42 -21.63 -19.10
CA GLU A 129 -10.96 -22.29 -20.33
C GLU A 129 -9.77 -23.22 -20.08
N ASN A 130 -8.83 -22.80 -19.22
CA ASN A 130 -7.73 -23.66 -18.78
C ASN A 130 -8.23 -24.85 -17.93
N GLN A 131 -9.28 -24.68 -17.12
CA GLN A 131 -9.88 -25.79 -16.37
C GLN A 131 -10.61 -26.78 -17.30
N GLN A 132 -11.33 -26.29 -18.31
CA GLN A 132 -12.01 -27.11 -19.32
C GLN A 132 -11.01 -27.93 -20.13
N ARG A 133 -9.96 -27.30 -20.68
CA ARG A 133 -8.87 -28.01 -21.38
C ARG A 133 -8.14 -29.04 -20.50
N VAL A 134 -8.03 -28.80 -19.19
CA VAL A 134 -7.46 -29.77 -18.23
C VAL A 134 -8.43 -30.90 -17.86
N LEU A 135 -9.74 -30.76 -18.12
CA LEU A 135 -10.71 -31.86 -18.03
C LEU A 135 -10.72 -32.68 -19.34
N GLU A 136 -10.77 -32.01 -20.50
CA GLU A 136 -10.66 -32.61 -21.83
C GLU A 136 -9.41 -33.51 -21.92
N MET A 137 -8.22 -32.99 -21.59
CA MET A 137 -6.97 -33.77 -21.55
C MET A 137 -6.99 -34.94 -20.55
N LYS A 138 -7.82 -34.90 -19.50
CA LYS A 138 -7.97 -36.02 -18.56
C LYS A 138 -8.88 -37.11 -19.10
N GLU A 139 -9.91 -36.73 -19.84
CA GLU A 139 -10.81 -37.67 -20.51
C GLU A 139 -10.07 -38.37 -21.66
N GLU A 140 -9.31 -37.62 -22.47
CA GLU A 140 -8.40 -38.16 -23.50
C GLU A 140 -7.36 -39.14 -22.89
N THR A 141 -6.65 -38.74 -21.83
CA THR A 141 -5.65 -39.61 -21.20
C THR A 141 -6.26 -40.83 -20.48
N GLN A 142 -7.52 -40.76 -20.04
CA GLN A 142 -8.25 -41.93 -19.54
C GLN A 142 -8.62 -42.89 -20.67
N GLN A 143 -9.08 -42.39 -21.83
CA GLN A 143 -9.38 -43.21 -23.00
C GLN A 143 -8.12 -43.93 -23.51
N ILE A 144 -7.00 -43.20 -23.70
CA ILE A 144 -5.70 -43.77 -24.11
C ILE A 144 -5.20 -44.82 -23.10
N MET A 145 -5.42 -44.61 -21.80
CA MET A 145 -5.06 -45.58 -20.77
C MET A 145 -5.94 -46.84 -20.84
N GLN A 146 -7.24 -46.71 -21.12
CA GLN A 146 -8.15 -47.85 -21.31
C GLN A 146 -7.75 -48.67 -22.55
N GLU A 147 -7.49 -48.01 -23.69
CA GLU A 147 -7.00 -48.66 -24.91
C GLU A 147 -5.66 -49.40 -24.67
N TYR A 148 -4.73 -48.79 -23.94
CA TYR A 148 -3.46 -49.42 -23.57
C TYR A 148 -3.66 -50.66 -22.69
N LEU A 149 -4.54 -50.60 -21.69
CA LEU A 149 -4.85 -51.74 -20.82
C LEU A 149 -5.53 -52.88 -21.59
N GLU A 150 -6.50 -52.57 -22.47
CA GLU A 150 -7.10 -53.55 -23.36
C GLU A 150 -6.08 -54.21 -24.28
N ARG A 151 -5.19 -53.42 -24.87
CA ARG A 151 -4.12 -53.91 -25.75
C ARG A 151 -3.18 -54.83 -25.00
N ARG A 152 -2.73 -54.45 -23.79
CA ARG A 152 -1.90 -55.31 -22.93
C ARG A 152 -2.60 -56.60 -22.54
N PHE A 153 -3.90 -56.57 -22.26
CA PHE A 153 -4.67 -57.77 -21.96
C PHE A 153 -4.76 -58.73 -23.18
N LYS A 154 -4.93 -58.20 -24.39
CA LYS A 154 -4.91 -58.97 -25.65
C LYS A 154 -3.52 -59.57 -25.91
N GLU A 155 -2.46 -58.76 -25.82
CA GLU A 155 -1.06 -59.21 -25.93
C GLU A 155 -0.72 -60.30 -24.91
N GLU A 156 -1.21 -60.21 -23.66
CA GLU A 156 -0.97 -61.24 -22.65
C GLU A 156 -1.73 -62.54 -22.95
N GLN A 157 -2.95 -62.48 -23.50
CA GLN A 157 -3.69 -63.67 -23.95
C GLN A 157 -2.99 -64.36 -25.13
N GLU A 158 -2.55 -63.59 -26.13
CA GLU A 158 -1.79 -64.12 -27.28
C GLU A 158 -0.48 -64.79 -26.83
N MET A 159 0.26 -64.15 -25.93
CA MET A 159 1.49 -64.72 -25.34
C MET A 159 1.21 -65.98 -24.51
N ARG A 160 0.12 -66.03 -23.73
CA ARG A 160 -0.29 -67.24 -22.99
C ARG A 160 -0.60 -68.39 -23.95
N GLN A 161 -1.35 -68.14 -25.03
CA GLN A 161 -1.64 -69.14 -26.05
C GLN A 161 -0.37 -69.63 -26.77
N LEU A 162 0.56 -68.73 -27.10
CA LEU A 162 1.83 -69.08 -27.73
C LEU A 162 2.71 -69.93 -26.81
N VAL A 163 2.77 -69.61 -25.52
CA VAL A 163 3.46 -70.43 -24.50
C VAL A 163 2.83 -71.80 -24.36
N GLU A 164 1.49 -71.90 -24.35
CA GLU A 164 0.77 -73.17 -24.30
C GLU A 164 1.04 -74.02 -25.55
N GLN A 165 0.96 -73.45 -26.75
CA GLN A 165 1.33 -74.12 -28.01
C GLN A 165 2.79 -74.58 -28.02
N THR A 166 3.71 -73.77 -27.50
CA THR A 166 5.14 -74.11 -27.39
C THR A 166 5.36 -75.25 -26.41
N MET A 167 4.67 -75.25 -25.26
CA MET A 167 4.67 -76.34 -24.28
C MET A 167 4.08 -77.64 -24.85
N GLN A 168 3.00 -77.54 -25.63
CA GLN A 168 2.41 -78.66 -26.37
C GLN A 168 3.42 -79.22 -27.39
N GLY A 169 4.11 -78.34 -28.13
CA GLY A 169 5.19 -78.69 -29.07
C GLY A 169 6.38 -79.35 -28.40
N HIS A 170 6.82 -78.87 -27.23
CA HIS A 170 7.87 -79.50 -26.43
C HIS A 170 7.45 -80.86 -25.88
N LYS A 171 6.20 -81.00 -25.41
CA LYS A 171 5.62 -82.29 -24.96
C LYS A 171 5.58 -83.30 -26.09
N ASN A 172 5.11 -82.89 -27.27
CA ASN A 172 5.11 -83.71 -28.49
C ASN A 172 6.53 -84.09 -28.92
N THR A 173 7.47 -83.14 -28.92
CA THR A 173 8.89 -83.39 -29.23
C THR A 173 9.53 -84.35 -28.24
N LYS A 174 9.23 -84.24 -26.94
CA LYS A 174 9.71 -85.15 -25.89
C LYS A 174 9.14 -86.56 -26.06
N ASN A 175 7.86 -86.67 -26.43
CA ASN A 175 7.23 -87.95 -26.75
C ASN A 175 7.86 -88.60 -28.00
N SER A 176 8.09 -87.84 -29.07
CA SER A 176 8.77 -88.33 -30.28
C SER A 176 10.23 -88.69 -30.02
N LYS A 177 10.96 -87.91 -29.21
CA LYS A 177 12.31 -88.26 -28.75
C LYS A 177 12.32 -89.52 -27.89
N LYS A 178 11.31 -89.75 -27.04
CA LYS A 178 11.17 -91.00 -26.27
C LYS A 178 10.96 -92.21 -27.19
N LYS A 179 10.04 -92.13 -28.16
CA LYS A 179 9.85 -93.16 -29.19
C LYS A 179 11.12 -93.43 -30.01
N LEU A 180 11.83 -92.37 -30.42
CA LEU A 180 13.10 -92.49 -31.13
C LEU A 180 14.22 -93.04 -30.24
N GLN A 181 14.21 -92.77 -28.94
CA GLN A 181 15.14 -93.36 -27.97
C GLN A 181 14.84 -94.83 -27.72
N GLU A 182 13.57 -95.23 -27.64
CA GLU A 182 13.15 -96.64 -27.53
C GLU A 182 13.61 -97.42 -28.77
N TYR A 183 13.38 -96.88 -29.97
CA TYR A 183 13.88 -97.47 -31.22
C TYR A 183 15.41 -97.46 -31.34
N LYS A 184 16.07 -96.36 -30.94
CA LYS A 184 17.55 -96.34 -30.87
C LYS A 184 18.09 -97.26 -29.79
N GLN A 185 17.32 -97.63 -28.77
CA GLN A 185 17.78 -98.58 -27.75
C GLN A 185 17.73 -100.03 -28.26
N SER A 186 16.85 -100.41 -29.19
CA SER A 186 16.97 -101.71 -29.87
C SER A 186 18.20 -101.70 -30.80
N ILE A 187 18.35 -100.67 -31.65
CA ILE A 187 19.52 -100.54 -32.53
C ILE A 187 20.83 -100.45 -31.74
N VAL A 188 20.86 -99.81 -30.57
CA VAL A 188 22.05 -99.73 -29.71
C VAL A 188 22.21 -100.96 -28.82
N GLN A 189 21.24 -101.88 -28.75
CA GLN A 189 21.45 -103.23 -28.25
C GLN A 189 22.13 -104.07 -29.34
N GLU A 190 21.53 -104.14 -30.53
CA GLU A 190 22.09 -104.75 -31.75
C GLU A 190 23.55 -104.28 -32.00
N VAL A 191 23.81 -102.97 -31.95
CA VAL A 191 25.13 -102.37 -32.22
C VAL A 191 26.04 -102.32 -30.98
N ASN A 192 25.58 -102.56 -29.74
CA ASN A 192 26.52 -102.83 -28.63
C ASN A 192 27.01 -104.28 -28.62
N GLU A 193 26.23 -105.20 -29.18
CA GLU A 193 26.69 -106.57 -29.43
C GLU A 193 27.85 -106.53 -30.44
N GLU A 194 27.75 -105.73 -31.52
CA GLU A 194 28.85 -105.42 -32.45
C GLU A 194 29.98 -104.53 -31.84
N SER A 195 29.66 -103.46 -31.11
CA SER A 195 30.66 -102.45 -30.67
C SER A 195 31.53 -102.92 -29.50
N ARG A 196 31.08 -103.92 -28.73
CA ARG A 196 31.93 -104.67 -27.78
C ARG A 196 33.04 -105.46 -28.47
N GLU A 197 32.92 -105.69 -29.77
CA GLU A 197 33.97 -106.28 -30.60
C GLU A 197 35.03 -105.21 -30.99
N LEU A 198 34.67 -103.91 -31.00
CA LEU A 198 35.51 -102.80 -31.47
C LEU A 198 36.21 -101.96 -30.39
N MET A 199 35.52 -101.53 -29.31
CA MET A 199 36.10 -100.54 -28.36
C MET A 199 37.37 -101.05 -27.62
N LYS A 200 37.65 -102.35 -27.69
CA LYS A 200 38.93 -102.99 -27.30
C LYS A 200 40.17 -102.40 -28.00
N LEU A 201 40.00 -101.66 -29.10
CA LEU A 201 41.09 -101.26 -30.03
C LEU A 201 41.65 -99.84 -29.83
N ALA A 202 41.14 -99.01 -28.90
CA ALA A 202 41.22 -97.55 -29.09
C ALA A 202 41.93 -96.65 -28.03
N LEU A 203 41.99 -97.01 -26.74
CA LEU A 203 42.15 -96.04 -25.62
C LEU A 203 43.54 -95.37 -25.42
N GLU A 204 44.48 -95.49 -26.35
CA GLU A 204 45.90 -95.15 -26.16
C GLU A 204 46.27 -93.63 -26.37
N LYS A 205 45.51 -92.63 -25.83
CA LYS A 205 45.60 -91.16 -26.17
C LYS A 205 45.38 -90.13 -24.98
N ALA A 206 45.49 -88.79 -25.19
CA ALA A 206 45.47 -87.65 -24.19
C ALA A 206 44.87 -86.29 -24.73
N GLU A 207 44.76 -85.18 -23.93
CA GLU A 207 43.77 -84.06 -24.16
C GLU A 207 44.05 -82.54 -23.80
N GLU A 208 45.12 -82.09 -23.09
CA GLU A 208 45.12 -80.83 -22.26
C GLU A 208 45.50 -79.41 -22.88
N ASP A 209 45.54 -78.33 -22.03
CA ASP A 209 46.14 -76.92 -22.10
C ASP A 209 45.25 -75.67 -21.66
N MET A 210 45.56 -74.36 -21.98
CA MET A 210 45.43 -73.17 -21.02
C MET A 210 44.82 -71.75 -21.49
N ARG A 211 45.09 -70.59 -20.78
CA ARG A 211 44.32 -69.25 -20.70
C ARG A 211 45.10 -67.88 -20.86
N ARG A 212 44.46 -66.64 -20.78
CA ARG A 212 44.95 -65.31 -20.15
C ARG A 212 44.15 -63.92 -20.31
N LYS A 213 44.05 -63.05 -19.25
CA LYS A 213 44.14 -61.51 -19.07
C LYS A 213 42.96 -60.42 -19.17
N MET A 214 43.15 -59.13 -18.66
CA MET A 214 42.14 -58.05 -18.20
C MET A 214 42.56 -56.49 -18.16
N GLU A 215 41.78 -55.53 -17.49
CA GLU A 215 42.00 -54.10 -16.91
C GLU A 215 41.22 -52.81 -17.52
N LEU A 216 40.96 -51.53 -16.99
CA LEU A 216 40.73 -50.79 -15.66
C LEU A 216 40.47 -49.16 -15.68
N ILE A 217 39.73 -48.48 -14.70
CA ILE A 217 39.67 -46.98 -14.21
C ILE A 217 38.76 -45.83 -14.92
N SER A 218 38.29 -44.55 -14.52
CA SER A 218 38.50 -43.33 -13.58
C SER A 218 37.25 -42.31 -13.34
N GLU A 219 37.29 -41.13 -12.58
CA GLU A 219 36.20 -40.01 -12.41
C GLU A 219 36.55 -38.61 -11.65
N ILE A 220 35.76 -37.45 -11.71
CA ILE A 220 35.90 -36.07 -11.00
C ILE A 220 34.73 -34.93 -11.07
N ARG A 221 34.55 -33.88 -10.15
CA ARG A 221 33.58 -32.66 -10.25
C ARG A 221 33.53 -31.41 -9.20
N ALA A 222 32.91 -30.22 -9.55
CA ALA A 222 32.14 -29.08 -8.81
C ALA A 222 32.78 -27.96 -7.82
N MET A 223 32.31 -26.69 -7.46
CA MET A 223 31.17 -25.67 -7.74
C MET A 223 31.25 -24.21 -7.01
N GLU A 224 30.33 -23.19 -7.25
CA GLU A 224 29.74 -22.05 -6.37
C GLU A 224 29.97 -20.44 -6.51
N ALA A 225 29.07 -19.48 -6.04
CA ALA A 225 29.05 -17.95 -6.24
C ALA A 225 28.35 -16.89 -5.21
N PHE A 226 28.00 -15.58 -5.61
CA PHE A 226 27.01 -14.49 -5.07
C PHE A 226 27.41 -13.02 -4.45
N PRO A 227 26.54 -11.91 -4.38
CA PRO A 227 26.82 -10.43 -3.99
C PRO A 227 25.82 -9.50 -3.09
N VAL A 228 26.05 -8.14 -2.76
CA VAL A 228 25.29 -7.18 -1.78
C VAL A 228 25.20 -5.55 -2.02
N ILE A 229 24.92 -4.57 -1.03
CA ILE A 229 24.35 -3.09 -1.10
C ILE A 229 24.53 -2.11 0.22
N ARG A 230 24.26 -0.75 0.56
CA ARG A 230 24.19 0.78 0.13
C ARG A 230 23.95 1.89 1.34
N PHE A 231 23.89 3.30 1.23
CA PHE A 231 23.76 4.39 2.35
C PHE A 231 23.19 5.92 2.11
N LYS A 232 22.99 6.91 3.11
CA LYS A 232 22.46 8.41 3.07
C LYS A 232 22.72 9.53 4.29
N PHE A 233 22.32 10.90 4.27
CA PHE A 233 22.45 12.13 5.28
C PHE A 233 21.58 13.54 5.05
N VAL A 234 21.49 14.88 5.59
CA VAL A 234 21.97 15.98 6.66
C VAL A 234 21.22 17.48 6.72
N ASP A 235 21.32 18.53 7.70
CA ASP A 235 20.66 20.00 7.79
C ASP A 235 21.09 21.21 8.91
N LEU A 236 20.68 22.59 8.95
CA LEU A 236 21.09 23.86 9.86
C LEU A 236 20.22 25.30 10.09
N THR A 237 20.56 26.43 10.93
CA THR A 237 19.89 27.90 11.18
C THR A 237 20.55 29.02 12.24
N SER A 238 20.26 30.33 12.76
CA SER A 238 19.46 31.73 12.68
C SER A 238 19.72 33.01 13.76
N THR A 239 19.29 34.38 13.74
CA THR A 239 19.48 35.62 14.80
C THR A 239 18.81 37.17 14.73
N ALA A 240 18.84 38.22 15.73
CA ALA A 240 18.31 39.76 15.74
C ALA A 240 18.53 40.94 16.95
N GLY A 241 18.12 42.32 16.94
CA GLY A 241 18.16 43.54 18.01
C GLY A 241 17.64 45.11 17.67
N ILE A 242 17.58 46.42 18.29
CA ILE A 242 17.59 47.43 19.56
C ILE A 242 17.21 49.04 19.23
N GLY A 243 16.98 50.33 19.86
CA GLY A 243 16.84 51.34 21.12
C GLY A 243 16.71 53.00 20.84
N LEU A 244 16.56 54.28 21.53
CA LEU A 244 16.15 55.16 22.81
C LEU A 244 16.16 56.87 22.78
N LEU A 245 15.53 57.85 23.64
CA LEU A 245 15.65 59.48 23.73
C LEU A 245 15.00 60.52 24.91
N ASN A 246 14.95 61.97 24.91
CA ASN A 246 14.65 63.10 26.04
C ASN A 246 14.14 64.72 25.83
N GLU A 247 13.87 65.73 26.82
CA GLU A 247 13.25 67.24 26.75
C GLU A 247 13.51 68.60 27.75
N MET A 248 12.67 69.76 28.00
CA MET A 248 13.00 71.29 28.47
C MET A 248 12.31 72.39 29.60
N SER A 249 11.89 73.76 29.44
CA SER A 249 11.96 75.07 30.42
C SER A 249 10.86 76.31 30.78
N ILE A 250 11.12 77.65 31.29
CA ILE A 250 10.26 78.72 32.17
C ILE A 250 10.16 80.43 32.09
N ALA A 251 9.85 81.39 33.12
CA ALA A 251 9.21 82.89 33.14
C ALA A 251 9.54 84.23 34.16
N GLU A 252 8.76 85.44 34.33
CA GLU A 252 9.06 86.92 34.91
C GLU A 252 8.04 87.91 35.83
N LEU A 253 8.22 89.28 36.28
CA LEU A 253 7.91 89.96 37.66
C LEU A 253 6.74 90.98 38.16
N ARG A 254 6.81 92.32 38.54
CA ARG A 254 5.76 93.01 39.47
C ARG A 254 4.61 93.94 38.95
N GLU A 255 4.75 95.26 38.74
CA GLU A 255 3.59 96.10 38.32
C GLU A 255 3.22 95.88 36.85
N ARG A 256 4.22 95.66 35.98
CA ARG A 256 3.99 95.07 34.64
C ARG A 256 3.06 93.84 34.71
N LEU A 257 3.23 93.01 35.75
CA LEU A 257 2.45 91.79 35.97
C LEU A 257 1.02 92.06 36.48
N SER A 258 0.60 93.29 36.83
CA SER A 258 -0.81 93.59 37.16
C SER A 258 -1.66 93.94 35.92
N LEU A 259 -1.17 94.80 35.03
CA LEU A 259 -1.85 95.12 33.76
C LEU A 259 -1.76 93.96 32.75
N MET A 260 -0.62 93.25 32.71
CA MET A 260 -0.54 91.99 31.97
C MET A 260 -1.57 90.99 32.52
N LYS A 261 -1.82 90.94 33.84
CA LYS A 261 -2.85 90.07 34.46
C LYS A 261 -4.31 90.41 34.12
N THR A 262 -4.61 91.57 33.54
CA THR A 262 -5.97 91.87 33.06
C THR A 262 -6.08 91.59 31.56
N ALA A 263 -5.09 92.03 30.76
CA ALA A 263 -5.02 91.69 29.34
C ALA A 263 -4.94 90.18 29.10
N THR A 264 -4.13 89.43 29.88
CA THR A 264 -4.09 87.96 29.77
C THR A 264 -5.41 87.33 30.13
N LYS A 265 -6.21 87.87 31.06
CA LYS A 265 -7.53 87.31 31.40
C LYS A 265 -8.52 87.47 30.25
N GLU A 266 -8.60 88.64 29.65
CA GLU A 266 -9.51 88.88 28.51
C GLU A 266 -9.08 88.03 27.30
N GLU A 267 -7.77 87.96 27.03
CA GLU A 267 -7.23 87.00 26.06
C GLU A 267 -7.48 85.52 26.45
N GLU A 268 -7.44 85.17 27.74
CA GLU A 268 -7.71 83.82 28.22
C GLU A 268 -9.17 83.44 28.03
N GLU A 269 -10.15 84.31 28.33
CA GLU A 269 -11.57 84.02 28.09
C GLU A 269 -11.84 83.85 26.59
N LEU A 270 -11.33 84.76 25.73
CA LEU A 270 -11.46 84.62 24.27
C LEU A 270 -10.84 83.30 23.77
N LYS A 271 -9.63 82.95 24.24
CA LYS A 271 -8.99 81.67 23.89
C LYS A 271 -9.76 80.47 24.46
N ARG A 272 -10.42 80.57 25.61
CA ARG A 272 -11.27 79.51 26.17
C ARG A 272 -12.51 79.30 25.30
N ASP A 273 -13.15 80.37 24.82
CA ASP A 273 -14.30 80.30 23.92
C ASP A 273 -13.91 79.73 22.54
N GLU A 274 -12.79 80.17 21.95
CA GLU A 274 -12.21 79.57 20.74
C GLU A 274 -11.92 78.07 20.94
N ILE A 275 -11.31 77.70 22.07
CA ILE A 275 -11.06 76.29 22.42
C ILE A 275 -12.36 75.51 22.60
N LEU A 276 -13.42 76.12 23.13
CA LEU A 276 -14.73 75.49 23.36
C LEU A 276 -15.45 75.26 22.02
N ALA A 277 -15.54 76.27 21.16
CA ALA A 277 -16.08 76.14 19.81
C ALA A 277 -15.27 75.13 18.98
N SER A 278 -13.95 75.16 19.09
CA SER A 278 -13.04 74.21 18.42
C SER A 278 -13.16 72.78 18.97
N LYS A 279 -13.64 72.57 20.20
CA LYS A 279 -14.01 71.23 20.72
C LYS A 279 -15.35 70.80 20.13
N GLN A 280 -16.39 71.63 20.26
CA GLN A 280 -17.74 71.33 19.74
C GLN A 280 -17.73 70.97 18.24
N ALA A 281 -16.99 71.70 17.41
CA ALA A 281 -16.85 71.40 15.98
C ALA A 281 -16.12 70.07 15.70
N LYS A 282 -15.14 69.69 16.54
CA LYS A 282 -14.48 68.37 16.44
C LYS A 282 -15.40 67.24 16.89
N ASP A 283 -16.19 67.46 17.94
CA ASP A 283 -17.12 66.47 18.46
C ASP A 283 -18.28 66.24 17.48
N GLN A 284 -18.81 67.28 16.84
CA GLN A 284 -19.76 67.18 15.72
C GLN A 284 -19.19 66.37 14.56
N LEU A 285 -17.99 66.72 14.06
CA LEU A 285 -17.30 65.97 13.00
C LEU A 285 -17.11 64.47 13.35
N LEU A 286 -16.83 64.16 14.61
CA LEU A 286 -16.68 62.79 15.11
C LEU A 286 -18.02 62.04 15.19
N LEU A 287 -19.14 62.72 15.47
CA LEU A 287 -20.48 62.15 15.43
C LEU A 287 -20.91 61.85 13.99
N ASP A 288 -20.74 62.80 13.07
CA ASP A 288 -21.11 62.64 11.64
C ASP A 288 -20.29 61.53 10.97
N THR A 289 -18.99 61.47 11.25
CA THR A 289 -18.13 60.39 10.76
C THR A 289 -18.46 59.04 11.41
N LEU A 290 -18.92 59.01 12.67
CA LEU A 290 -19.41 57.78 13.29
C LEU A 290 -20.77 57.33 12.70
N GLU A 291 -21.67 58.25 12.38
CA GLU A 291 -22.98 57.94 11.80
C GLU A 291 -22.84 57.37 10.37
N THR A 292 -21.98 57.97 9.54
CA THR A 292 -21.63 57.43 8.21
C THR A 292 -20.95 56.06 8.30
N ILE A 293 -19.98 55.87 9.21
CA ILE A 293 -19.38 54.54 9.50
C ILE A 293 -20.46 53.53 9.92
N SER A 294 -21.42 53.95 10.75
CA SER A 294 -22.53 53.08 11.21
C SER A 294 -23.39 52.62 10.04
N LYS A 295 -23.83 53.54 9.17
CA LYS A 295 -24.57 53.25 7.93
C LYS A 295 -23.83 52.20 7.09
N HIS A 296 -22.57 52.48 6.73
CA HIS A 296 -21.70 51.56 5.98
C HIS A 296 -21.55 50.19 6.62
N ARG A 297 -21.39 50.11 7.95
CA ARG A 297 -21.28 48.84 8.67
C ARG A 297 -22.58 48.04 8.65
N THR A 298 -23.75 48.68 8.79
CA THR A 298 -25.04 47.96 8.68
C THR A 298 -25.27 47.41 7.28
N GLU A 299 -24.88 48.14 6.23
CA GLU A 299 -25.00 47.70 4.84
C GLU A 299 -24.02 46.57 4.49
N GLN A 300 -22.79 46.64 4.99
CA GLN A 300 -21.83 45.53 4.93
C GLN A 300 -22.37 44.29 5.66
N THR A 301 -23.01 44.45 6.82
CA THR A 301 -23.63 43.34 7.55
C THR A 301 -24.81 42.72 6.78
N LYS A 302 -25.73 43.55 6.26
CA LYS A 302 -26.87 43.12 5.43
C LYS A 302 -26.40 42.38 4.17
N SER A 303 -25.46 42.96 3.42
CA SER A 303 -24.94 42.35 2.19
C SER A 303 -24.08 41.11 2.44
N ALA A 304 -23.36 41.04 3.57
CA ALA A 304 -22.67 39.82 4.00
C ALA A 304 -23.65 38.70 4.37
N ALA A 305 -24.76 39.02 5.05
CA ALA A 305 -25.82 38.05 5.38
C ALA A 305 -26.48 37.49 4.10
N ILE A 306 -26.84 38.35 3.14
CA ILE A 306 -27.39 37.93 1.84
C ILE A 306 -26.40 36.99 1.11
N ARG A 307 -25.13 37.40 0.99
CA ARG A 307 -24.07 36.57 0.39
C ARG A 307 -23.82 35.26 1.13
N PHE A 308 -24.04 35.23 2.45
CA PHE A 308 -23.95 34.01 3.25
C PHE A 308 -25.12 33.06 2.97
N GLU A 309 -26.35 33.58 2.85
CA GLU A 309 -27.50 32.79 2.42
C GLU A 309 -27.35 32.24 1.00
N GLU A 310 -26.90 33.06 0.04
CA GLU A 310 -26.61 32.61 -1.33
C GLU A 310 -25.57 31.49 -1.33
N ARG A 311 -24.47 31.67 -0.58
CA ARG A 311 -23.43 30.66 -0.40
C ARG A 311 -23.94 29.40 0.29
N LYS A 312 -24.91 29.47 1.20
CA LYS A 312 -25.56 28.30 1.80
C LYS A 312 -26.42 27.57 0.76
N LYS A 313 -27.36 28.29 0.13
CA LYS A 313 -28.26 27.79 -0.93
C LYS A 313 -27.51 27.19 -2.13
N ASN A 314 -26.28 27.63 -2.40
CA ASN A 314 -25.41 27.07 -3.45
C ASN A 314 -24.40 26.01 -2.95
N LYS A 315 -24.12 25.91 -1.64
CA LYS A 315 -23.33 24.79 -1.06
C LYS A 315 -24.16 23.51 -0.98
N ASP A 316 -25.44 23.64 -0.64
CA ASP A 316 -26.36 22.50 -0.52
C ASP A 316 -26.61 21.86 -1.89
N LYS A 317 -26.51 22.65 -2.97
CA LYS A 317 -26.34 22.16 -4.34
C LYS A 317 -24.91 21.65 -4.55
N LYS A 318 -24.66 20.37 -4.25
CA LYS A 318 -23.49 19.68 -4.82
C LYS A 318 -23.50 19.87 -6.34
N ILE A 319 -22.34 20.19 -6.91
CA ILE A 319 -22.17 20.28 -8.36
C ILE A 319 -22.18 18.85 -8.90
N GLU A 320 -23.38 18.34 -9.19
CA GLU A 320 -23.58 17.10 -9.90
C GLU A 320 -23.11 17.31 -11.35
N ILE A 321 -21.95 16.73 -11.70
CA ILE A 321 -21.41 16.75 -13.06
C ILE A 321 -22.31 15.87 -13.94
N LYS A 322 -23.39 16.47 -14.46
CA LYS A 322 -24.43 15.83 -15.27
C LYS A 322 -23.98 15.65 -16.71
N ASP A 323 -22.91 14.88 -16.86
CA ASP A 323 -22.36 14.45 -18.14
C ASP A 323 -22.88 13.04 -18.46
N GLU A 324 -23.69 12.93 -19.52
CA GLU A 324 -24.34 11.68 -19.96
C GLU A 324 -23.32 10.57 -20.23
N LYS A 325 -22.13 10.91 -20.73
CA LYS A 325 -21.07 9.92 -21.02
C LYS A 325 -20.42 9.40 -19.74
N LEU A 326 -20.44 10.18 -18.67
CA LEU A 326 -19.94 9.80 -17.35
C LEU A 326 -20.95 8.90 -16.62
N THR A 327 -22.26 9.19 -16.71
CA THR A 327 -23.29 8.33 -16.12
C THR A 327 -23.40 6.99 -16.86
N GLU A 328 -23.22 6.97 -18.19
CA GLU A 328 -23.03 5.74 -18.96
C GLU A 328 -21.83 4.90 -18.47
N LEU A 329 -20.66 5.53 -18.28
CA LEU A 329 -19.46 4.84 -17.82
C LEU A 329 -19.63 4.29 -16.40
N GLN A 330 -20.33 5.00 -15.52
CA GLN A 330 -20.70 4.49 -14.20
C GLN A 330 -21.63 3.27 -14.32
N ARG A 331 -22.68 3.33 -15.16
CA ARG A 331 -23.62 2.21 -15.34
C ARG A 331 -22.89 0.97 -15.88
N LYS A 332 -22.04 1.13 -16.90
CA LYS A 332 -21.18 0.07 -17.46
C LYS A 332 -20.23 -0.53 -16.41
N LEU A 333 -19.68 0.29 -15.51
CA LEU A 333 -18.85 -0.18 -14.40
C LEU A 333 -19.65 -1.02 -13.40
N GLU A 334 -20.86 -0.59 -13.05
CA GLU A 334 -21.73 -1.30 -12.10
C GLU A 334 -22.27 -2.62 -12.69
N GLU A 335 -22.64 -2.62 -13.97
CA GLU A 335 -22.95 -3.83 -14.77
C GLU A 335 -21.80 -4.84 -14.68
N LYS A 336 -20.57 -4.46 -15.06
CA LYS A 336 -19.38 -5.34 -15.04
C LYS A 336 -19.04 -5.84 -13.63
N LYS A 337 -19.13 -4.98 -12.61
CA LYS A 337 -18.96 -5.36 -11.21
C LYS A 337 -19.97 -6.40 -10.76
N SER A 338 -21.25 -6.24 -11.15
CA SER A 338 -22.31 -7.19 -10.82
C SER A 338 -22.08 -8.54 -11.51
N ALA A 339 -21.62 -8.53 -12.77
CA ALA A 339 -21.24 -9.75 -13.50
C ALA A 339 -20.08 -10.48 -12.81
N ARG A 340 -18.99 -9.77 -12.47
CA ARG A 340 -17.87 -10.34 -11.69
C ARG A 340 -18.32 -10.91 -10.36
N LEU A 341 -19.24 -10.25 -9.65
CA LEU A 341 -19.73 -10.72 -8.35
C LEU A 341 -20.62 -11.97 -8.46
N ARG A 342 -21.48 -12.04 -9.49
CA ARG A 342 -22.26 -13.25 -9.83
C ARG A 342 -21.33 -14.40 -10.18
N GLU A 343 -20.34 -14.16 -11.04
CA GLU A 343 -19.32 -15.15 -11.40
C GLU A 343 -18.49 -15.61 -10.21
N GLN A 344 -18.01 -14.68 -9.37
CA GLN A 344 -17.30 -15.03 -8.16
C GLN A 344 -18.18 -15.83 -7.19
N GLY A 345 -19.50 -15.59 -7.16
CA GLY A 345 -20.47 -16.39 -6.41
C GLY A 345 -20.62 -17.81 -6.94
N ASN A 346 -20.80 -17.97 -8.26
CA ASN A 346 -20.95 -19.26 -8.93
C ASN A 346 -19.69 -20.13 -8.78
N ASN A 347 -18.50 -19.55 -9.00
CA ASN A 347 -17.22 -20.25 -8.90
C ASN A 347 -16.76 -20.43 -7.42
N ARG A 348 -17.55 -20.01 -6.43
CA ARG A 348 -17.22 -20.15 -5.00
C ARG A 348 -17.52 -21.56 -4.51
N ILE A 349 -16.57 -22.47 -4.72
CA ILE A 349 -16.59 -23.82 -4.14
C ILE A 349 -16.89 -23.72 -2.63
N LYS A 350 -18.09 -24.14 -2.24
CA LYS A 350 -18.50 -24.18 -0.83
C LYS A 350 -17.74 -25.33 -0.17
N ALA A 351 -16.84 -25.01 0.75
CA ALA A 351 -16.17 -26.03 1.55
C ALA A 351 -17.23 -26.89 2.27
N SER A 352 -17.11 -28.22 2.14
CA SER A 352 -18.01 -29.15 2.83
C SER A 352 -18.04 -28.84 4.34
N PRO A 353 -19.20 -28.87 5.02
CA PRO A 353 -19.29 -28.59 6.46
C PRO A 353 -18.30 -29.40 7.30
N GLN A 354 -18.06 -30.67 6.92
CA GLN A 354 -17.07 -31.54 7.55
C GLN A 354 -15.63 -31.05 7.35
N SER A 355 -15.27 -30.59 6.15
CA SER A 355 -13.95 -30.03 5.87
C SER A 355 -13.70 -28.71 6.61
N ALA A 356 -14.72 -27.85 6.68
CA ALA A 356 -14.68 -26.59 7.42
C ALA A 356 -14.53 -26.83 8.94
N ALA A 357 -15.27 -27.82 9.48
CA ALA A 357 -15.12 -28.26 10.86
C ALA A 357 -13.71 -28.81 11.14
N ARG A 358 -13.16 -29.68 10.26
CA ARG A 358 -11.80 -30.23 10.39
C ARG A 358 -10.72 -29.15 10.35
N THR A 359 -10.85 -28.11 9.53
CA THR A 359 -9.92 -26.97 9.57
C THR A 359 -10.05 -26.17 10.87
N ARG A 360 -11.26 -25.98 11.42
CA ARG A 360 -11.46 -25.29 12.69
C ARG A 360 -10.85 -26.06 13.86
N THR A 361 -11.03 -27.39 13.92
CA THR A 361 -10.42 -28.21 14.98
C THR A 361 -8.90 -28.23 14.89
N LEU A 362 -8.32 -28.35 13.69
CA LEU A 362 -6.87 -28.26 13.49
C LEU A 362 -6.29 -26.88 13.88
N ILE A 363 -6.98 -25.78 13.57
CA ILE A 363 -6.59 -24.43 14.01
C ILE A 363 -6.67 -24.31 15.55
N SER A 364 -7.71 -24.85 16.17
CA SER A 364 -7.87 -24.85 17.63
C SER A 364 -6.81 -25.70 18.33
N GLN A 365 -6.48 -26.87 17.79
CA GLN A 365 -5.40 -27.74 18.28
C GLN A 365 -4.03 -27.06 18.13
N LYS A 366 -3.76 -26.43 16.98
CA LYS A 366 -2.53 -25.66 16.78
C LYS A 366 -2.41 -24.51 17.78
N LYS A 367 -3.49 -23.75 18.03
CA LYS A 367 -3.51 -22.70 19.06
C LYS A 367 -3.20 -23.25 20.44
N ALA A 368 -3.88 -24.31 20.89
CA ALA A 368 -3.63 -24.92 22.20
C ALA A 368 -2.18 -25.43 22.35
N ILE A 369 -1.56 -25.94 21.28
CA ILE A 369 -0.15 -26.35 21.27
C ILE A 369 0.78 -25.13 21.35
N GLU A 370 0.45 -24.03 20.67
CA GLU A 370 1.20 -22.76 20.77
C GLU A 370 1.05 -22.12 22.15
N GLU A 371 -0.16 -22.10 22.73
CA GLU A 371 -0.48 -21.61 24.08
C GLU A 371 0.26 -22.42 25.16
N ASN A 372 0.20 -23.76 25.13
CA ASN A 372 0.98 -24.62 26.04
C ASN A 372 2.49 -24.38 25.92
N ARG A 373 2.99 -24.13 24.70
CA ARG A 373 4.41 -23.81 24.47
C ARG A 373 4.79 -22.44 25.06
N TRP A 374 3.90 -21.45 25.02
CA TRP A 374 4.12 -20.16 25.69
C TRP A 374 4.11 -20.33 27.21
N GLU A 375 3.15 -21.05 27.80
CA GLU A 375 3.16 -21.37 29.24
C GLU A 375 4.47 -22.06 29.68
N GLU A 376 4.99 -23.00 28.88
CA GLU A 376 6.26 -23.65 29.17
C GLU A 376 7.45 -22.67 29.13
N LEU A 377 7.46 -21.72 28.19
CA LEU A 377 8.51 -20.69 28.11
C LEU A 377 8.40 -19.69 29.26
N GLU A 378 7.21 -19.26 29.63
CA GLU A 378 6.96 -18.39 30.78
C GLU A 378 7.38 -19.07 32.09
N ARG A 379 6.91 -20.29 32.37
CA ARG A 379 7.34 -21.05 33.57
C ARG A 379 8.85 -21.31 33.62
N ARG A 380 9.54 -21.39 32.47
CA ARG A 380 11.01 -21.46 32.41
C ARG A 380 11.66 -20.09 32.72
N ARG A 381 11.11 -18.99 32.19
CA ARG A 381 11.55 -17.61 32.50
C ARG A 381 11.32 -17.28 33.98
N GLU A 382 10.18 -17.62 34.56
CA GLU A 382 9.89 -17.49 36.00
C GLU A 382 10.89 -18.26 36.86
N ARG A 383 11.13 -19.55 36.56
CA ARG A 383 12.09 -20.38 37.31
C ARG A 383 13.52 -19.83 37.25
N THR A 384 13.94 -19.31 36.09
CA THR A 384 15.28 -18.70 35.95
C THR A 384 15.38 -17.35 36.67
N ALA A 385 14.32 -16.54 36.65
CA ALA A 385 14.25 -15.30 37.43
C ALA A 385 14.26 -15.59 38.95
N PHE A 386 13.53 -16.60 39.41
CA PHE A 386 13.50 -17.05 40.80
C PHE A 386 14.88 -17.55 41.27
N LEU A 387 15.56 -18.38 40.48
CA LEU A 387 16.93 -18.83 40.79
C LEU A 387 17.90 -17.65 40.83
N SER A 388 17.79 -16.72 39.87
CA SER A 388 18.62 -15.52 39.81
C SER A 388 18.38 -14.55 40.99
N SER A 389 17.15 -14.46 41.50
CA SER A 389 16.84 -13.62 42.68
C SER A 389 17.34 -14.24 44.00
N HIS A 390 17.47 -15.57 44.05
CA HIS A 390 18.08 -16.30 45.17
C HIS A 390 19.60 -16.46 45.04
N GLY A 391 20.25 -15.70 44.14
CA GLY A 391 21.70 -15.71 43.95
C GLY A 391 22.27 -16.97 43.27
N MET A 392 21.43 -17.90 42.82
CA MET A 392 21.87 -19.10 42.11
C MET A 392 22.10 -18.79 40.63
N VAL A 393 23.35 -18.86 40.18
CA VAL A 393 23.71 -18.60 38.78
C VAL A 393 23.05 -19.64 37.86
N PRO A 394 22.12 -19.24 36.96
CA PRO A 394 21.47 -20.20 36.06
C PRO A 394 22.45 -20.70 34.99
N SER A 395 22.33 -21.98 34.63
CA SER A 395 23.16 -22.62 33.59
C SER A 395 23.15 -21.82 32.28
N LYS A 396 24.28 -21.82 31.55
CA LYS A 396 24.38 -21.30 30.17
C LYS A 396 23.29 -21.85 29.24
N THR A 397 22.84 -23.09 29.45
CA THR A 397 21.73 -23.69 28.66
C THR A 397 20.38 -23.08 29.00
N ALA A 398 20.14 -22.68 30.26
CA ALA A 398 18.92 -21.99 30.66
C ALA A 398 18.92 -20.54 30.15
N GLN A 399 20.03 -19.81 30.34
CA GLN A 399 20.19 -18.43 29.85
C GLN A 399 20.00 -18.30 28.34
N LYS A 400 20.46 -19.30 27.55
CA LYS A 400 20.29 -19.29 26.08
C LYS A 400 18.86 -19.63 25.64
N LEU A 401 18.03 -20.24 26.49
CA LEU A 401 16.62 -20.53 26.22
C LEU A 401 15.67 -19.40 26.67
N THR A 402 16.14 -18.48 27.52
CA THR A 402 15.38 -17.29 27.94
C THR A 402 15.60 -16.07 27.05
N ALA A 403 16.62 -16.11 26.17
CA ALA A 403 17.01 -15.01 25.29
C ALA A 403 16.25 -14.95 23.94
N PHE A 404 15.27 -15.85 23.75
CA PHE A 404 14.31 -15.87 22.66
C PHE A 404 12.90 -15.87 23.26
#